data_AF-S3XJV7-F1
#
_entry.id   AF-S3XJV7-F1
#
_cell.length_a   1.000
_cell.length_b   1.000
_cell.length_c   1.000
_cell.angle_alpha   90.00
_cell.angle_beta   90.00
_cell.angle_gamma   90.00
#
_symmetry.space_group_name_H-M   'P 1'
#
loop_
_entity.id
_entity.type
_entity.pdbx_description
1 polymer ?
#
loop_
_entity_poly.entity_id
_entity_poly.type
_entity_poly.pdbx_seq_one_letter_code
_entity_poly.pdbx_strand_id
1 'polypeptide(L)'
;MDSDVYIYKNSDLSKSTFLMFSWLQVFTAAGFAFSHGSNDIANAVGPFAVIIDTLANNTINPTAEISPIIMETFGIALVTELWFMGKEIIK
;
A
#
# COMPACT_ATOMS: atom_id res chain seq x y z
N MET A 1 -8.24 36.85 35.95
CA MET A 1 -8.61 36.95 34.52
C MET A 1 -7.49 36.38 33.65
N ASP A 2 -6.93 35.22 34.03
CA ASP A 2 -5.72 34.68 33.37
C ASP A 2 -5.79 33.18 33.09
N SER A 3 -6.33 32.36 34.00
CA SER A 3 -6.40 30.90 33.85
C SER A 3 -7.11 30.44 32.58
N ASP A 4 -8.20 31.11 32.20
CA ASP A 4 -9.05 30.67 31.09
C ASP A 4 -8.40 30.90 29.72
N VAL A 5 -7.57 31.94 29.59
CA VAL A 5 -6.83 32.26 28.35
C VAL A 5 -5.68 31.26 28.14
N TYR A 6 -4.99 30.87 29.22
CA TYR A 6 -3.94 29.85 29.16
C TYR A 6 -4.48 28.46 28.81
N ILE A 7 -5.66 28.08 29.32
CA ILE A 7 -6.32 26.81 28.99
C ILE A 7 -6.75 26.80 27.51
N TYR A 8 -7.32 27.91 27.01
CA TYR A 8 -7.76 28.02 25.62
C TYR A 8 -6.61 27.82 24.63
N LYS A 9 -5.49 28.53 24.81
CA LYS A 9 -4.32 28.45 23.92
C LYS A 9 -3.62 27.08 23.92
N ASN A 10 -3.59 26.39 25.06
CA ASN A 10 -3.05 25.02 25.14
C ASN A 10 -3.95 24.00 24.43
N SER A 11 -5.27 24.18 24.53
CA SER A 11 -6.22 23.30 23.84
C SER A 11 -6.12 23.43 22.31
N ASP A 12 -5.91 24.65 21.79
CA ASP A 12 -5.75 24.90 20.35
C ASP A 12 -4.43 24.36 19.79
N LEU A 13 -3.34 24.47 20.56
CA LEU A 13 -2.06 23.87 20.20
C LEU A 13 -2.15 22.34 20.19
N SER A 14 -2.73 21.74 21.22
CA SER A 14 -2.93 20.29 21.30
C SER A 14 -3.79 19.74 20.15
N LYS A 15 -4.88 20.43 19.80
CA LYS A 15 -5.71 20.09 18.63
C LYS A 15 -4.91 20.16 17.33
N SER A 16 -4.11 21.20 17.15
CA SER A 16 -3.27 21.37 15.95
C SER A 16 -2.22 20.26 15.83
N THR A 17 -1.56 19.93 16.94
CA THR A 17 -0.60 18.81 17.02
C THR A 17 -1.28 17.47 16.72
N PHE A 18 -2.44 17.20 17.30
CA PHE A 18 -3.21 15.99 17.04
C PHE A 18 -3.57 15.86 15.56
N LEU A 19 -4.03 16.95 14.93
CA LEU A 19 -4.36 16.96 13.50
C LEU A 19 -3.13 16.66 12.64
N MET A 20 -1.99 17.28 12.94
CA MET A 20 -0.74 17.02 12.22
C MET A 20 -0.30 15.56 12.34
N PHE A 21 -0.29 14.99 13.55
CA PHE A 21 0.09 13.59 13.74
C PHE A 21 -0.92 12.61 13.12
N SER A 22 -2.21 12.92 13.14
CA SER A 22 -3.24 12.10 12.48
C SER A 22 -3.00 12.02 10.98
N TRP A 23 -2.71 13.14 10.31
CA TRP A 23 -2.35 13.14 8.90
C TRP A 23 -1.04 12.40 8.60
N LEU A 24 -0.02 12.56 9.46
CA LEU A 24 1.23 11.80 9.33
C LEU A 24 0.99 10.29 9.46
N GLN A 25 0.12 9.85 10.37
CA GLN A 25 -0.23 8.43 10.51
C GLN A 25 -0.89 7.87 9.27
N VAL A 26 -1.82 8.62 8.65
CA VAL A 26 -2.45 8.21 7.38
C VAL A 26 -1.41 8.06 6.28
N PHE A 27 -0.49 9.02 6.15
CA PHE A 27 0.58 8.96 5.16
C PHE A 27 1.53 7.77 5.40
N THR A 28 1.96 7.55 6.64
CA THR A 28 2.81 6.42 7.02
C THR A 28 2.10 5.08 6.77
N ALA A 29 0.82 4.96 7.11
CA ALA A 29 0.03 3.76 6.85
C ALA A 29 -0.08 3.48 5.34
N ALA A 30 -0.33 4.52 4.53
CA ALA A 30 -0.35 4.38 3.07
C ALA A 30 1.02 3.94 2.51
N GLY A 31 2.12 4.50 3.02
CA GLY A 31 3.48 4.09 2.66
C GLY A 31 3.77 2.63 3.01
N PHE A 32 3.36 2.18 4.20
CA PHE A 32 3.49 0.77 4.59
C PHE A 32 2.67 -0.14 3.68
N ALA A 33 1.40 0.20 3.40
CA ALA A 33 0.55 -0.56 2.49
C ALA A 33 1.16 -0.65 1.09
N PHE A 34 1.72 0.44 0.56
CA PHE A 34 2.38 0.45 -0.74
C PHE A 34 3.63 -0.44 -0.78
N SER A 35 4.50 -0.32 0.22
CA SER A 35 5.73 -1.11 0.30
C SER A 35 5.44 -2.60 0.44
N HIS A 36 4.43 -2.97 1.22
CA HIS A 36 4.06 -4.37 1.42
C HIS A 36 3.37 -4.94 0.19
N GLY A 37 2.38 -4.23 -0.37
CA GLY A 37 1.70 -4.63 -1.60
C GLY A 37 2.65 -4.79 -2.79
N SER A 38 3.68 -3.94 -2.91
CA SER A 38 4.71 -4.09 -3.95
C SER A 38 5.53 -5.38 -3.79
N ASN A 39 5.80 -5.80 -2.55
CA ASN A 39 6.48 -7.06 -2.28
C ASN A 39 5.58 -8.26 -2.65
N ASP A 40 4.29 -8.18 -2.32
CA ASP A 40 3.32 -9.21 -2.65
C ASP A 40 3.16 -9.37 -4.17
N ILE A 41 3.11 -8.26 -4.92
CA ILE A 41 3.11 -8.30 -6.39
C ILE A 41 4.38 -9.00 -6.90
N ALA A 42 5.56 -8.67 -6.39
CA ALA A 42 6.81 -9.27 -6.83
C ALA A 42 6.83 -10.80 -6.60
N ASN A 43 6.33 -11.25 -5.45
CA ASN A 43 6.23 -12.67 -5.11
C ASN A 43 5.26 -13.42 -6.03
N ALA A 44 4.18 -12.77 -6.48
CA ALA A 44 3.20 -13.40 -7.35
C ALA A 44 3.56 -13.33 -8.84
N VAL A 45 4.20 -12.24 -9.28
CA VAL A 45 4.52 -12.01 -10.70
C VAL A 45 5.69 -12.88 -11.18
N GLY A 46 6.64 -13.21 -10.30
CA GLY A 46 7.82 -14.02 -10.65
C GLY A 46 7.44 -15.41 -11.20
N PRO A 47 6.70 -16.23 -10.44
CA PRO A 47 6.20 -17.51 -10.93
C PRO A 47 5.29 -17.36 -12.17
N PHE A 48 4.45 -16.31 -12.20
CA PHE A 48 3.55 -16.06 -13.33
C PHE A 48 4.32 -15.79 -14.64
N ALA A 49 5.36 -14.95 -14.59
CA ALA A 49 6.19 -14.63 -15.74
C ALA A 49 6.90 -15.87 -16.30
N VAL A 50 7.42 -16.73 -15.42
CA VAL A 50 8.05 -18.00 -15.83
C VAL A 50 7.05 -18.93 -16.53
N ILE A 51 5.82 -19.03 -16.03
CA ILE A 51 4.78 -19.86 -16.64
C ILE A 51 4.46 -19.35 -18.06
N ILE A 52 4.22 -18.05 -18.22
CA ILE A 52 3.88 -17.46 -19.52
C ILE A 52 5.05 -17.61 -20.51
N ASP A 53 6.28 -17.35 -20.07
CA ASP A 53 7.48 -17.48 -20.90
C ASP A 53 7.70 -18.93 -21.35
N THR A 54 7.53 -19.90 -20.45
CA THR A 54 7.68 -21.33 -20.77
C THR A 54 6.61 -21.78 -21.77
N LEU A 55 5.36 -21.32 -21.63
CA LEU A 55 4.28 -21.64 -22.56
C LEU A 55 4.51 -21.05 -23.96
N ALA A 56 5.11 -19.87 -24.05
CA ALA A 56 5.42 -19.22 -25.32
C ALA A 56 6.60 -19.89 -26.04
N ASN A 57 7.67 -20.22 -25.32
CA ASN A 57 8.93 -20.66 -25.91
C ASN A 57 9.15 -22.17 -25.89
N ASN A 58 8.31 -22.93 -25.16
CA ASN A 58 8.49 -24.36 -24.89
C ASN A 58 9.84 -24.72 -24.24
N THR A 59 10.48 -23.74 -23.60
CA THR A 59 11.77 -23.89 -22.92
C THR A 59 11.74 -23.13 -21.60
N ILE A 60 12.44 -23.64 -20.59
CA ILE A 60 12.60 -22.93 -19.31
C ILE A 60 13.79 -21.99 -19.44
N ASN A 61 13.53 -20.70 -19.63
CA ASN A 61 14.58 -19.70 -19.64
C ASN A 61 14.99 -19.32 -18.21
N PRO A 62 16.29 -19.06 -17.96
CA PRO A 62 16.76 -18.61 -16.64
C PRO A 62 16.31 -17.17 -16.31
N THR A 63 15.83 -16.43 -17.30
CA THR A 63 15.34 -15.05 -17.16
C THR A 63 14.02 -14.93 -17.90
N ALA A 64 12.97 -14.49 -17.21
CA ALA A 64 11.68 -14.16 -17.80
C ALA A 64 11.48 -12.65 -17.70
N GLU A 65 11.26 -11.99 -18.83
CA GLU A 65 10.95 -10.56 -18.84
C GLU A 65 9.50 -10.33 -18.39
N ILE A 66 9.32 -9.41 -17.44
CA ILE A 66 7.99 -9.07 -16.93
C ILE A 66 7.45 -7.90 -17.78
N SER A 67 6.40 -8.16 -18.55
CA SER A 67 5.71 -7.13 -19.32
C SER A 67 5.03 -6.11 -18.38
N PRO A 68 5.08 -4.80 -18.68
CA PRO A 68 4.38 -3.76 -17.91
C PRO A 68 2.88 -4.01 -17.74
N ILE A 69 2.23 -4.64 -18.74
CA ILE A 69 0.80 -4.99 -18.70
C ILE A 69 0.51 -5.99 -17.57
N ILE A 70 1.41 -6.94 -17.32
CA ILE A 70 1.28 -7.90 -16.24
C ILE A 70 1.37 -7.17 -14.90
N MET A 71 2.33 -6.25 -14.74
CA MET A 71 2.44 -5.46 -13.51
C MET A 71 1.19 -4.61 -13.24
N GLU A 72 0.65 -3.96 -14.27
CA GLU A 72 -0.58 -3.17 -14.14
C GLU A 72 -1.78 -4.05 -13.74
N THR A 73 -1.90 -5.24 -14.33
CA THR A 73 -2.96 -6.21 -14.00
C THR A 73 -2.89 -6.66 -12.54
N PHE A 74 -1.69 -6.98 -12.04
CA PHE A 74 -1.50 -7.36 -10.64
C PHE A 74 -1.75 -6.18 -9.69
N GLY A 75 -1.42 -4.95 -10.09
CA GLY A 75 -1.78 -3.74 -9.34
C GLY A 75 -3.29 -3.56 -9.22
N ILE A 76 -4.03 -3.69 -10.32
CA ILE A 76 -5.50 -3.65 -10.32
C ILE A 76 -6.07 -4.77 -9.45
N ALA A 77 -5.54 -5.98 -9.57
CA ALA A 77 -5.96 -7.12 -8.77
C ALA A 77 -5.81 -6.86 -7.27
N LEU A 78 -4.66 -6.36 -6.80
CA LEU A 78 -4.47 -6.00 -5.39
C LEU A 78 -5.44 -4.90 -4.93
N VAL A 79 -5.69 -3.88 -5.73
CA VAL A 79 -6.67 -2.84 -5.37
C VAL A 79 -8.07 -3.42 -5.24
N THR A 80 -8.47 -4.28 -6.18
CA THR A 80 -9.77 -4.95 -6.14
C THR A 80 -9.91 -5.86 -4.92
N GLU A 81 -8.86 -6.62 -4.59
CA GLU A 81 -8.82 -7.50 -3.42
C GLU A 81 -9.02 -6.73 -2.12
N LEU A 82 -8.26 -5.65 -1.92
CA LEU A 82 -8.37 -4.80 -0.75
C LEU A 82 -9.74 -4.13 -0.65
N TRP A 83 -10.35 -3.75 -1.79
CA TRP A 83 -11.69 -3.19 -1.80
C TRP A 83 -12.73 -4.19 -1.28
N PHE A 84 -12.69 -5.44 -1.74
CA PHE A 84 -13.69 -6.44 -1.39
C PHE A 84 -13.45 -7.07 0.00
N MET A 85 -12.21 -7.45 0.30
CA MET A 85 -11.85 -8.23 1.48
C MET A 85 -11.15 -7.42 2.58
N GLY A 86 -10.66 -6.20 2.30
CA GLY A 86 -9.93 -5.40 3.28
C GLY A 86 -10.72 -5.09 4.57
N LYS A 87 -12.05 -4.95 4.47
CA LYS A 87 -12.94 -4.74 5.61
C LYS A 87 -13.05 -5.93 6.56
N GLU A 88 -12.71 -7.14 6.11
CA GLU A 88 -12.79 -8.35 6.93
C GLU A 88 -11.52 -8.56 7.75
N ILE A 89 -10.43 -7.92 7.33
CA ILE A 89 -9.10 -8.08 7.90
C ILE A 89 -8.75 -6.88 8.81
N ILE A 90 -9.20 -5.68 8.46
CA ILE A 90 -8.96 -4.44 9.21
C ILE A 90 -10.13 -4.24 10.20
N LYS A 91 -9.80 -4.25 11.51
CA LYS A 91 -10.74 -3.99 12.62
C LYS A 91 -10.80 -2.52 13.00
#